data_AF-A0A7S1HL05-F1
#
_entry.id   AF-A0A7S1HL05-F1
#
_cell.length_a   1.000
_cell.length_b   1.000
_cell.length_c   1.000
_cell.angle_alpha   90.00
_cell.angle_beta   90.00
_cell.angle_gamma   90.00
#
_symmetry.space_group_name_H-M   'P 1'
#
loop_
_entity.id
_entity.type
_entity.pdbx_description
1 polymer ?
#
loop_
_entity_poly.entity_id
_entity_poly.type
_entity_poly.pdbx_seq_one_letter_code
_entity_poly.pdbx_strand_id
1 'polypeptide(L)'
;GGEAGSGAAQPYFCKRLYDEMCKQSATNPIFPVRPGSFRELGSAKLEFLNQVCYIFGLDTEAKTDVDVMKRGLLKTLLVREFSPAAQFVNPSRSLMLHDVFCHSPICSASRDVDLCRDREFVEGVIRPANGGEPTVLNAKCHMCGLHYDREAIELRLVTMVHNLASRYAQQDLRCRKCKRASSMMMAVHCECSGTFELSLPENKVIERVETLEGVASFYGFKWLEEELHFVLPRDDVEMGDASGGLETIAE
;
A
#
# COMPACT_ATOMS: atom_id res chain seq x y z
N GLY A 1 -28.94 27.38 -52.96
CA GLY A 1 -29.35 27.52 -51.56
C GLY A 1 -30.41 26.49 -51.28
N GLY A 2 -30.41 25.76 -50.18
CA GLY A 2 -29.56 25.81 -48.99
C GLY A 2 -30.22 24.90 -47.94
N GLU A 3 -29.37 24.22 -47.15
CA GLU A 3 -29.55 23.86 -45.73
C GLU A 3 -30.72 22.91 -45.36
N ALA A 4 -30.74 22.07 -44.32
CA ALA A 4 -29.86 21.57 -43.24
C ALA A 4 -30.64 20.33 -42.69
N GLY A 5 -30.17 19.43 -41.84
CA GLY A 5 -28.94 19.35 -41.08
C GLY A 5 -28.81 17.94 -40.48
N SER A 6 -27.57 17.56 -40.24
CA SER A 6 -27.18 16.32 -39.56
C SER A 6 -27.39 16.48 -38.05
N GLY A 7 -28.46 15.88 -37.52
CA GLY A 7 -28.65 15.71 -36.08
C GLY A 7 -27.71 14.63 -35.54
N ALA A 8 -26.62 15.05 -34.90
CA ALA A 8 -25.73 14.14 -34.18
C ALA A 8 -26.48 13.52 -32.99
N ALA A 9 -26.57 12.18 -32.97
CA ALA A 9 -27.12 11.42 -31.86
C ALA A 9 -26.20 11.57 -30.64
N GLN A 10 -26.63 12.32 -29.62
CA GLN A 10 -25.96 12.32 -28.32
C GLN A 10 -26.15 10.95 -27.64
N PRO A 11 -25.09 10.31 -27.12
CA PRO A 11 -25.25 9.07 -26.38
C PRO A 11 -25.96 9.36 -25.05
N TYR A 12 -27.19 8.89 -24.96
CA TYR A 12 -28.09 8.96 -23.81
C TYR A 12 -27.56 8.07 -22.69
N PHE A 13 -26.57 8.56 -21.94
CA PHE A 13 -26.36 8.10 -20.58
C PHE A 13 -27.54 8.64 -19.76
N CYS A 14 -28.50 7.76 -19.46
CA CYS A 14 -29.78 8.15 -18.88
C CYS A 14 -29.55 8.90 -17.56
N LYS A 15 -29.86 10.21 -17.55
CA LYS A 15 -29.66 11.12 -16.40
C LYS A 15 -30.24 10.55 -15.10
N ARG A 16 -31.36 9.83 -15.21
CA ARG A 16 -32.03 9.14 -14.10
C ARG A 16 -31.19 8.02 -13.49
N LEU A 17 -30.43 7.30 -14.32
CA LEU A 17 -29.50 6.25 -13.90
C LEU A 17 -28.25 6.85 -13.25
N TYR A 18 -27.76 7.97 -13.79
CA TYR A 18 -26.68 8.74 -13.18
C TYR A 18 -27.07 9.30 -11.79
N ASP A 19 -28.27 9.86 -11.67
CA ASP A 19 -28.78 10.40 -10.40
C ASP A 19 -28.94 9.29 -9.36
N GLU A 20 -29.36 8.08 -9.78
CA GLU A 20 -29.52 6.95 -8.87
C GLU A 20 -28.20 6.31 -8.46
N MET A 21 -27.23 6.20 -9.38
CA MET A 21 -25.84 5.84 -9.05
C MET A 21 -25.20 6.87 -8.11
N CYS A 22 -25.53 8.16 -8.27
CA CYS A 22 -25.04 9.22 -7.39
C CYS A 22 -25.63 9.13 -5.98
N LYS A 23 -26.92 8.82 -5.85
CA LYS A 23 -27.56 8.56 -4.54
C LYS A 23 -26.99 7.33 -3.84
N GLN A 24 -26.71 6.26 -4.58
CA GLN A 24 -25.99 5.09 -4.03
C GLN A 24 -24.53 5.41 -3.68
N SER A 25 -23.90 6.36 -4.36
CA SER A 25 -22.53 6.81 -4.03
C SER A 25 -22.43 7.80 -2.86
N ALA A 26 -23.57 8.28 -2.33
CA ALA A 26 -23.59 9.20 -1.19
C ALA A 26 -23.22 8.51 0.13
N THR A 27 -23.39 7.18 0.21
CA THR A 27 -22.57 6.36 1.12
C THR A 27 -21.20 6.24 0.48
N ASN A 28 -20.18 6.92 1.04
CA ASN A 28 -18.79 6.68 0.64
C ASN A 28 -18.57 5.16 0.66
N PRO A 29 -18.30 4.51 -0.48
CA PRO A 29 -18.01 3.09 -0.47
C PRO A 29 -16.72 2.93 0.34
N ILE A 30 -16.86 2.40 1.55
CA ILE A 30 -15.74 2.17 2.45
C ILE A 30 -14.84 1.15 1.76
N PHE A 31 -13.64 1.56 1.39
CA PHE A 31 -12.67 0.63 0.83
C PHE A 31 -12.32 -0.43 1.86
N PRO A 32 -12.18 -1.70 1.46
CA PRO A 32 -11.80 -2.74 2.39
C PRO A 32 -10.38 -2.46 2.90
N VAL A 33 -10.23 -2.44 4.22
CA VAL A 33 -8.91 -2.40 4.86
C VAL A 33 -8.21 -3.74 4.61
N ARG A 34 -7.07 -3.71 3.93
CA ARG A 34 -6.23 -4.87 3.64
C ARG A 34 -4.89 -4.74 4.37
N PRO A 35 -4.14 -5.83 4.57
CA PRO A 35 -2.83 -5.79 5.25
C PRO A 35 -1.85 -4.79 4.64
N GLY A 36 -1.87 -4.65 3.32
CA GLY A 36 -0.99 -3.74 2.57
C GLY A 36 -1.54 -2.34 2.37
N SER A 37 -2.68 -1.98 2.98
CA SER A 37 -3.28 -0.65 2.87
C SER A 37 -2.43 0.35 3.66
N PHE A 38 -1.82 1.32 2.97
CA PHE A 38 -0.97 2.34 3.59
C PHE A 38 -1.44 3.78 3.36
N ARG A 39 -2.48 3.96 2.53
CA ARG A 39 -3.01 5.28 2.17
C ARG A 39 -4.52 5.26 2.25
N GLU A 40 -5.08 6.33 2.77
CA GLU A 40 -6.52 6.60 2.64
C GLU A 40 -6.87 6.85 1.18
N LEU A 41 -7.80 6.05 0.67
CA LEU A 41 -8.27 6.19 -0.70
C LEU A 41 -9.32 7.29 -0.78
N GLY A 42 -9.22 8.12 -1.82
CA GLY A 42 -10.13 9.25 -2.02
C GLY A 42 -11.51 8.79 -2.48
N SER A 43 -12.21 9.62 -3.27
CA SER A 43 -13.50 9.20 -3.83
C SER A 43 -13.35 7.94 -4.69
N ALA A 44 -14.25 6.96 -4.54
CA ALA A 44 -14.18 5.73 -5.32
C ALA A 44 -14.28 5.92 -6.83
N LYS A 45 -14.99 6.96 -7.28
CA LYS A 45 -15.06 7.33 -8.70
C LYS A 45 -13.68 7.68 -9.25
N LEU A 46 -12.89 8.45 -8.49
CA LEU A 46 -11.55 8.88 -8.88
C LEU A 46 -10.56 7.71 -8.82
N GLU A 47 -10.58 6.92 -7.76
CA GLU A 47 -9.68 5.78 -7.61
C GLU A 47 -9.95 4.70 -8.67
N PHE A 48 -11.23 4.44 -8.99
CA PHE A 48 -11.60 3.54 -10.09
C PHE A 48 -11.06 4.04 -11.43
N LEU A 49 -11.27 5.32 -11.75
CA LEU A 49 -10.74 5.94 -12.96
C LEU A 49 -9.22 5.80 -13.03
N ASN A 50 -8.51 6.15 -11.95
CA ASN A 50 -7.05 6.07 -11.89
C ASN A 50 -6.54 4.64 -12.10
N GLN A 51 -7.15 3.66 -11.45
CA GLN A 51 -6.78 2.24 -11.56
C GLN A 51 -7.02 1.71 -12.97
N VAL A 52 -8.20 1.94 -13.54
CA VAL A 52 -8.58 1.43 -14.87
C VAL A 52 -7.74 2.08 -15.96
N CYS A 53 -7.56 3.41 -15.92
CA CYS A 53 -6.71 4.10 -16.89
C CYS A 53 -5.24 3.69 -16.76
N TYR A 54 -4.76 3.40 -15.55
CA TYR A 54 -3.40 2.88 -15.37
C TYR A 54 -3.23 1.50 -16.01
N ILE A 55 -4.17 0.58 -15.77
CA ILE A 55 -4.13 -0.78 -16.34
C ILE A 55 -4.16 -0.73 -17.87
N PHE A 56 -5.10 0.01 -18.47
CA PHE A 56 -5.14 0.15 -19.93
C PHE A 56 -3.92 0.89 -20.49
N GLY A 57 -3.35 1.82 -19.74
CA GLY A 57 -2.13 2.53 -20.12
C GLY A 57 -0.85 1.69 -20.05
N LEU A 58 -0.91 0.45 -19.55
CA LEU A 58 0.19 -0.52 -19.64
C LEU A 58 0.39 -1.00 -21.09
N ASP A 59 -0.67 -0.96 -21.90
CA ASP A 59 -0.58 -1.22 -23.33
C ASP A 59 -0.05 0.02 -24.06
N THR A 60 1.11 -0.12 -24.68
CA THR A 60 1.79 0.97 -25.38
C THR A 60 1.03 1.47 -26.60
N GLU A 61 0.23 0.62 -27.25
CA GLU A 61 -0.56 1.01 -28.43
C GLU A 61 -1.78 1.84 -28.03
N ALA A 62 -2.46 1.44 -26.95
CA ALA A 62 -3.64 2.14 -26.45
C ALA A 62 -3.34 3.38 -25.60
N LYS A 63 -2.09 3.57 -25.16
CA LYS A 63 -1.71 4.61 -24.18
C LYS A 63 -2.17 6.02 -24.56
N THR A 64 -1.99 6.42 -25.82
CA THR A 64 -2.37 7.78 -26.27
C THR A 64 -3.88 8.00 -26.19
N ASP A 65 -4.67 7.00 -26.57
CA ASP A 65 -6.13 7.04 -26.50
C ASP A 65 -6.61 7.02 -25.04
N VAL A 66 -5.96 6.22 -24.20
CA VAL A 66 -6.22 6.17 -22.75
C VAL A 66 -5.93 7.52 -22.09
N ASP A 67 -4.85 8.21 -22.47
CA ASP A 67 -4.54 9.55 -21.95
C ASP A 67 -5.58 10.59 -22.37
N VAL A 68 -6.07 10.54 -23.62
CA VAL A 68 -7.17 11.39 -24.11
C VAL A 68 -8.46 11.10 -23.32
N MET A 69 -8.79 9.82 -23.12
CA MET A 69 -9.94 9.38 -22.33
C MET A 69 -9.82 9.86 -20.89
N LYS A 70 -8.67 9.66 -20.24
CA LYS A 70 -8.41 10.07 -18.87
C LYS A 70 -8.61 11.57 -18.68
N ARG A 71 -8.11 12.40 -19.62
CA ARG A 71 -8.36 13.85 -19.62
C ARG A 71 -9.84 14.20 -19.69
N GLY A 72 -10.59 13.52 -20.55
CA GLY A 72 -12.04 13.71 -20.67
C GLY A 72 -12.77 13.35 -19.38
N LEU A 73 -12.46 12.20 -18.79
CA LEU A 73 -13.09 11.71 -17.58
C LEU A 73 -12.76 12.57 -16.34
N LEU A 74 -11.52 13.04 -16.21
CA LEU A 74 -11.12 13.94 -15.12
C LEU A 74 -11.85 15.29 -15.18
N LYS A 75 -12.10 15.82 -16.38
CA LYS A 75 -12.93 17.01 -16.57
C LYS A 75 -14.36 16.79 -16.09
N THR A 76 -14.96 15.62 -16.37
CA THR A 76 -16.30 15.26 -15.87
C THR A 76 -16.35 15.18 -14.35
N LEU A 77 -15.27 14.74 -13.70
CA LEU A 77 -15.15 14.69 -12.24
C LEU A 77 -14.69 16.01 -11.60
N LEU A 78 -14.47 17.08 -12.39
CA LEU A 78 -13.94 18.37 -11.93
C LEU A 78 -12.57 18.25 -11.23
N VAL A 79 -11.76 17.26 -11.61
CA VAL A 79 -10.40 17.06 -11.07
C VAL A 79 -9.37 17.52 -12.11
N ARG A 80 -8.35 18.26 -11.66
CA ARG A 80 -7.25 18.70 -12.54
C ARG A 80 -6.38 17.51 -12.95
N GLU A 81 -5.98 17.47 -14.23
CA GLU A 81 -5.14 16.40 -14.80
C GLU A 81 -3.83 16.19 -14.04
N PHE A 82 -3.18 17.28 -13.64
CA PHE A 82 -1.90 17.26 -12.91
C PHE A 82 -2.09 17.28 -11.39
N SER A 83 -3.31 17.06 -10.89
CA SER A 83 -3.54 16.91 -9.46
C SER A 83 -2.82 15.65 -8.96
N PRO A 84 -2.19 15.68 -7.76
CA PRO A 84 -1.65 14.45 -7.15
C PRO A 84 -2.74 13.38 -6.98
N ALA A 85 -3.99 13.77 -6.78
CA ALA A 85 -5.13 12.85 -6.68
C ALA A 85 -5.49 12.16 -8.02
N ALA A 86 -5.07 12.69 -9.17
CA ALA A 86 -5.28 12.10 -10.49
C ALA A 86 -4.14 11.16 -10.91
N GLN A 87 -3.07 11.08 -10.12
CA GLN A 87 -1.98 10.16 -10.37
C GLN A 87 -2.31 8.81 -9.76
N PHE A 88 -2.11 7.74 -10.54
CA PHE A 88 -2.23 6.40 -10.01
C PHE A 88 -1.07 6.15 -9.06
N VAL A 89 -1.40 5.66 -7.87
CA VAL A 89 -0.46 5.11 -6.89
C VAL A 89 -1.01 3.75 -6.51
N ASN A 90 -0.14 2.73 -6.48
CA ASN A 90 -0.56 1.40 -6.08
C ASN A 90 -1.11 1.45 -4.65
N PRO A 91 -2.37 1.06 -4.40
CA PRO A 91 -3.00 1.18 -3.09
C PRO A 91 -2.53 0.12 -2.09
N SER A 92 -1.84 -0.94 -2.55
CA SER A 92 -1.41 -2.06 -1.71
C SER A 92 0.10 -2.27 -1.78
N ARG A 93 0.75 -2.22 -0.62
CA ARG A 93 2.09 -2.80 -0.44
C ARG A 93 2.04 -4.31 -0.59
N SER A 94 3.22 -4.93 -0.73
CA SER A 94 3.39 -6.37 -0.89
C SER A 94 4.34 -6.90 0.18
N LEU A 95 3.97 -8.02 0.80
CA LEU A 95 4.80 -8.72 1.76
C LEU A 95 4.87 -10.19 1.37
N MET A 96 5.90 -10.49 0.58
CA MET A 96 6.21 -11.86 0.16
C MET A 96 6.89 -12.63 1.29
N LEU A 97 6.32 -13.78 1.64
CA LEU A 97 6.98 -14.86 2.34
C LEU A 97 7.39 -15.92 1.33
N HIS A 98 8.70 -16.11 1.16
CA HIS A 98 9.22 -17.15 0.29
C HIS A 98 9.11 -18.53 0.93
N ASP A 99 8.97 -19.59 0.15
CA ASP A 99 9.04 -20.97 0.63
C ASP A 99 8.15 -21.29 1.85
N VAL A 100 6.87 -20.91 1.79
CA VAL A 100 5.89 -21.33 2.80
C VAL A 100 5.57 -22.82 2.58
N PHE A 101 6.15 -23.66 3.42
CA PHE A 101 5.99 -25.12 3.34
C PHE A 101 4.74 -25.60 4.08
N CYS A 102 4.11 -26.63 3.53
CA CYS A 102 3.05 -27.37 4.20
C CYS A 102 3.65 -28.35 5.22
N HIS A 103 3.19 -28.30 6.47
CA HIS A 103 3.62 -29.20 7.55
C HIS A 103 3.09 -30.64 7.39
N SER A 104 2.20 -30.90 6.42
CA SER A 104 1.73 -32.26 6.15
C SER A 104 2.88 -33.13 5.62
N PRO A 105 3.20 -34.27 6.28
CA PRO A 105 4.31 -35.12 5.88
C PRO A 105 4.12 -35.77 4.50
N ILE A 106 2.89 -35.78 3.98
CA ILE A 106 2.54 -36.40 2.70
C ILE A 106 2.56 -35.37 1.56
N CYS A 107 2.37 -34.08 1.87
CA CYS A 107 2.21 -33.04 0.85
C CYS A 107 3.53 -32.39 0.45
N SER A 108 4.33 -31.95 1.44
CA SER A 108 5.62 -31.26 1.26
C SER A 108 5.61 -30.14 0.22
N ALA A 109 4.45 -29.55 -0.07
CA ALA A 109 4.33 -28.47 -1.05
C ALA A 109 4.89 -27.18 -0.44
N SER A 110 5.66 -26.45 -1.25
CA SER A 110 6.20 -25.14 -0.91
C SER A 110 5.73 -24.14 -1.96
N ARG A 111 5.35 -22.93 -1.53
CA ARG A 111 5.10 -21.81 -2.43
C ARG A 111 5.45 -20.48 -1.79
N ASP A 112 5.73 -19.50 -2.62
CA ASP A 112 5.78 -18.11 -2.20
C ASP A 112 4.35 -17.60 -1.96
N VAL A 113 4.17 -16.83 -0.90
CA VAL A 113 2.88 -16.27 -0.48
C VAL A 113 3.00 -14.76 -0.32
N ASP A 114 2.12 -13.99 -0.95
CA ASP A 114 1.96 -12.56 -0.66
C ASP A 114 0.89 -12.35 0.41
N LEU A 115 1.30 -12.06 1.65
CA LEU A 115 0.36 -11.86 2.75
C LEU A 115 -0.60 -10.67 2.54
N CYS A 116 -0.29 -9.73 1.64
CA CYS A 116 -1.15 -8.59 1.36
C CYS A 116 -2.17 -8.87 0.24
N ARG A 117 -1.85 -9.80 -0.67
CA ARG A 117 -2.56 -9.94 -1.95
C ARG A 117 -3.16 -11.33 -2.18
N ASP A 118 -2.59 -12.38 -1.59
CA ASP A 118 -3.07 -13.74 -1.79
C ASP A 118 -4.45 -13.95 -1.17
N ARG A 119 -5.41 -14.33 -2.01
CA ARG A 119 -6.82 -14.48 -1.62
C ARG A 119 -7.02 -15.51 -0.53
N GLU A 120 -6.33 -16.65 -0.61
CA GLU A 120 -6.41 -17.72 0.40
C GLU A 120 -6.02 -17.24 1.80
N PHE A 121 -5.05 -16.33 1.90
CA PHE A 121 -4.58 -15.78 3.17
C PHE A 121 -5.50 -14.64 3.64
N VAL A 122 -5.85 -13.71 2.74
CA VAL A 122 -6.68 -12.55 3.08
C VAL A 122 -8.11 -12.95 3.45
N GLU A 123 -8.73 -13.85 2.68
CA GLU A 123 -10.09 -14.36 2.93
C GLU A 123 -10.10 -15.40 4.07
N GLY A 124 -8.95 -16.00 4.37
CA GLY A 124 -8.78 -16.98 5.45
C GLY A 124 -8.85 -16.37 6.86
N VAL A 125 -8.86 -15.04 7.01
CA VAL A 125 -8.95 -14.40 8.33
C VAL A 125 -10.38 -14.43 8.84
N ILE A 126 -10.62 -15.20 9.91
CA ILE A 126 -11.93 -15.25 10.58
C ILE A 126 -12.00 -14.13 11.60
N ARG A 127 -12.93 -13.20 11.38
CA ARG A 127 -13.26 -12.13 12.33
C ARG A 127 -14.48 -12.53 13.17
N PRO A 128 -14.45 -12.38 14.50
CA PRO A 128 -15.63 -12.64 15.33
C PRO A 128 -16.78 -11.70 14.94
N ALA A 129 -18.01 -12.21 14.94
CA ALA A 129 -19.22 -11.49 14.53
C ALA A 129 -19.48 -10.19 15.32
N ASN A 130 -18.86 -10.06 16.49
CA ASN A 130 -18.98 -8.90 17.38
C ASN A 130 -17.96 -7.78 17.06
N GLY A 131 -17.20 -7.87 15.96
CA GLY A 131 -16.21 -6.85 15.57
C GLY A 131 -14.92 -6.86 16.41
N GLY A 132 -14.64 -7.97 17.10
CA GLY A 132 -13.40 -8.15 17.87
C GLY A 132 -12.17 -8.47 17.00
N GLU A 133 -11.00 -8.60 17.65
CA GLU A 133 -9.73 -8.90 16.99
C GLU A 133 -9.80 -10.17 16.11
N PRO A 134 -9.16 -10.17 14.92
CA PRO A 134 -9.06 -11.34 14.05
C PRO A 134 -8.44 -12.49 14.84
N THR A 135 -9.20 -13.56 15.04
CA THR A 135 -8.84 -14.58 16.05
C THR A 135 -8.06 -15.74 15.44
N VAL A 136 -8.25 -16.04 14.14
CA VAL A 136 -7.66 -17.23 13.51
C VAL A 136 -7.31 -16.99 12.04
N LEU A 137 -6.06 -17.32 11.66
CA LEU A 137 -5.64 -17.47 10.27
C LEU A 137 -6.05 -18.87 9.77
N ASN A 138 -7.04 -18.94 8.90
CA ASN A 138 -7.58 -20.17 8.33
C ASN A 138 -7.05 -20.43 6.90
N ALA A 139 -5.79 -20.08 6.64
CA ALA A 139 -5.16 -20.27 5.32
C ALA A 139 -4.84 -21.75 5.11
N LYS A 140 -5.24 -22.30 3.96
CA LYS A 140 -5.08 -23.71 3.62
C LYS A 140 -4.02 -23.91 2.55
N CYS A 141 -3.33 -25.04 2.61
CA CYS A 141 -2.41 -25.48 1.57
C CYS A 141 -3.18 -25.77 0.27
N HIS A 142 -2.70 -25.19 -0.84
CA HIS A 142 -3.25 -25.35 -2.18
C HIS A 142 -3.37 -26.81 -2.66
N MET A 143 -2.54 -27.74 -2.16
CA MET A 143 -2.54 -29.15 -2.59
C MET A 143 -3.37 -30.07 -1.69
N CYS A 144 -3.20 -29.99 -0.36
CA CYS A 144 -3.81 -30.94 0.57
C CYS A 144 -4.91 -30.35 1.46
N GLY A 145 -5.12 -29.03 1.41
CA GLY A 145 -6.14 -28.35 2.21
C GLY A 145 -5.83 -28.26 3.71
N LEU A 146 -4.67 -28.74 4.17
CA LEU A 146 -4.23 -28.59 5.57
C LEU A 146 -3.96 -27.11 5.88
N HIS A 147 -4.34 -26.65 7.07
CA HIS A 147 -4.08 -25.29 7.51
C HIS A 147 -2.58 -25.05 7.69
N TYR A 148 -2.12 -23.87 7.29
CA TYR A 148 -0.77 -23.43 7.63
C TYR A 148 -0.68 -23.15 9.13
N ASP A 149 0.49 -23.42 9.69
CA ASP A 149 0.81 -23.13 11.08
C ASP A 149 0.95 -21.61 11.25
N ARG A 150 0.08 -21.03 12.08
CA ARG A 150 0.01 -19.59 12.32
C ARG A 150 1.24 -19.11 13.07
N GLU A 151 1.66 -19.83 14.10
CA GLU A 151 2.81 -19.53 14.94
C GLU A 151 4.11 -19.60 14.13
N ALA A 152 4.23 -20.59 13.23
CA ALA A 152 5.38 -20.69 12.33
C ALA A 152 5.47 -19.49 11.37
N ILE A 153 4.34 -19.01 10.86
CA ILE A 153 4.30 -17.80 10.01
C ILE A 153 4.67 -16.56 10.84
N GLU A 154 4.13 -16.41 12.04
CA GLU A 154 4.42 -15.29 12.94
C GLU A 154 5.90 -15.23 13.30
N LEU A 155 6.52 -16.36 13.68
CA LEU A 155 7.95 -16.48 13.95
C LEU A 155 8.81 -16.02 12.77
N ARG A 156 8.41 -16.39 11.54
CA ARG A 156 9.13 -15.97 10.33
C ARG A 156 9.06 -14.47 10.12
N LEU A 157 7.91 -13.85 10.39
CA LEU A 157 7.73 -12.40 10.28
C LEU A 157 8.59 -11.66 11.33
N VAL A 158 8.62 -12.14 12.57
CA VAL A 158 9.50 -11.61 13.62
C VAL A 158 10.96 -11.72 13.20
N THR A 159 11.35 -12.87 12.65
CA THR A 159 12.70 -13.07 12.10
C THR A 159 13.01 -12.08 10.97
N MET A 160 12.03 -11.71 10.14
CA MET A 160 12.21 -10.67 9.11
C MET A 160 12.44 -9.28 9.72
N VAL A 161 11.75 -8.94 10.82
CA VAL A 161 11.96 -7.68 11.56
C VAL A 161 13.39 -7.60 12.10
N HIS A 162 13.86 -8.63 12.81
CA HIS A 162 15.22 -8.66 13.35
C HIS A 162 16.28 -8.61 12.24
N ASN A 163 16.06 -9.30 11.14
CA ASN A 163 16.95 -9.24 9.98
C ASN A 163 16.97 -7.85 9.34
N LEU A 164 15.83 -7.16 9.26
CA LEU A 164 15.76 -5.80 8.76
C LEU A 164 16.53 -4.84 9.66
N ALA A 165 16.33 -4.92 10.98
CA ALA A 165 17.05 -4.11 11.96
C ALA A 165 18.56 -4.36 11.90
N SER A 166 18.97 -5.63 11.87
CA SER A 166 20.39 -6.02 11.76
C SER A 166 21.01 -5.50 10.46
N ARG A 167 20.33 -5.65 9.33
CA ARG A 167 20.79 -5.14 8.02
C ARG A 167 20.91 -3.63 8.00
N TYR A 168 19.99 -2.91 8.64
CA TYR A 168 20.05 -1.45 8.72
C TYR A 168 21.21 -0.98 9.59
N ALA A 169 21.47 -1.65 10.71
CA ALA A 169 22.60 -1.34 11.59
C ALA A 169 23.97 -1.68 10.97
N GLN A 170 24.03 -2.75 10.18
CA GLN A 170 25.27 -3.26 9.56
C GLN A 170 25.46 -2.81 8.10
N GLN A 171 24.65 -1.87 7.61
CA GLN A 171 24.75 -1.44 6.21
C GLN A 171 26.05 -0.69 5.93
N ASP A 172 26.55 -0.83 4.70
CA ASP A 172 27.65 -0.01 4.22
C ASP A 172 27.20 1.43 3.95
N LEU A 173 28.13 2.35 4.16
CA LEU A 173 28.01 3.71 3.66
C LEU A 173 28.49 3.79 2.20
N ARG A 174 27.74 4.45 1.32
CA ARG A 174 28.10 4.64 -0.10
C ARG A 174 28.43 6.09 -0.39
N CYS A 175 29.45 6.32 -1.20
CA CYS A 175 29.78 7.68 -1.62
C CYS A 175 28.77 8.20 -2.64
N ARG A 176 28.24 9.41 -2.42
CA ARG A 176 27.25 10.02 -3.33
C ARG A 176 27.80 10.26 -4.74
N LYS A 177 29.10 10.56 -4.88
CA LYS A 177 29.76 10.87 -6.17
C LYS A 177 30.16 9.62 -6.95
N CYS A 178 30.98 8.76 -6.36
CA CYS A 178 31.58 7.61 -7.05
C CYS A 178 30.85 6.28 -6.82
N LYS A 179 29.85 6.26 -5.94
CA LYS A 179 29.00 5.08 -5.61
C LYS A 179 29.76 3.87 -5.04
N ARG A 180 31.03 4.04 -4.67
CA ARG A 180 31.82 3.04 -3.93
C ARG A 180 31.38 3.00 -2.46
N ALA A 181 31.45 1.81 -1.88
CA ALA A 181 31.29 1.63 -0.44
C ALA A 181 32.48 2.21 0.32
N SER A 182 32.27 2.64 1.57
CA SER A 182 33.34 3.08 2.44
C SER A 182 34.29 1.91 2.73
N SER A 183 35.58 2.09 2.45
CA SER A 183 36.61 1.10 2.73
C SER A 183 37.20 1.25 4.14
N MET A 184 37.04 2.41 4.78
CA MET A 184 37.63 2.75 6.08
C MET A 184 36.54 3.11 7.09
N MET A 185 36.59 2.52 8.28
CA MET A 185 35.56 2.68 9.31
C MET A 185 35.44 4.12 9.85
N MET A 186 36.54 4.88 9.89
CA MET A 186 36.59 6.23 10.49
C MET A 186 36.67 7.35 9.45
N ALA A 187 36.53 7.05 8.15
CA ALA A 187 36.61 8.05 7.10
C ALA A 187 35.31 8.86 7.00
N VAL A 188 35.40 10.18 7.24
CA VAL A 188 34.26 11.11 7.10
C VAL A 188 33.93 11.38 5.62
N HIS A 189 34.94 11.32 4.76
CA HIS A 189 34.82 11.58 3.33
C HIS A 189 35.48 10.47 2.50
N CYS A 190 34.95 10.24 1.31
CA CYS A 190 35.56 9.35 0.33
C CYS A 190 36.82 9.97 -0.27
N GLU A 191 37.73 9.15 -0.80
CA GLU A 191 38.95 9.58 -1.53
C GLU A 191 38.65 10.54 -2.70
N CYS A 192 37.43 10.50 -3.26
CA CYS A 192 36.97 11.44 -4.29
C CYS A 192 36.39 12.76 -3.73
N SER A 193 36.62 13.06 -2.46
CA SER A 193 36.04 14.20 -1.72
C SER A 193 34.51 14.22 -1.80
N GLY A 194 33.89 13.04 -1.75
CA GLY A 194 32.44 12.87 -1.71
C GLY A 194 31.97 12.54 -0.30
N THR A 195 30.75 12.95 0.05
CA THR A 195 30.09 12.56 1.29
C THR A 195 29.49 11.16 1.16
N PHE A 196 29.44 10.48 2.30
CA PHE A 196 28.82 9.17 2.42
C PHE A 196 27.32 9.30 2.71
N GLU A 197 26.53 8.39 2.15
CA GLU A 197 25.09 8.24 2.35
C GLU A 197 24.78 6.79 2.74
N LEU A 198 23.67 6.57 3.46
CA LEU A 198 23.20 5.23 3.82
C LEU A 198 22.85 4.44 2.54
N SER A 199 23.30 3.19 2.45
CA SER A 199 22.92 2.31 1.32
C SER A 199 21.43 1.98 1.33
N LEU A 200 20.87 1.79 2.52
CA LEU A 200 19.46 1.57 2.79
C LEU A 200 18.92 2.83 3.50
N PRO A 201 18.18 3.69 2.80
CA PRO A 201 17.65 4.91 3.38
C PRO A 201 16.56 4.60 4.41
N GLU A 202 16.49 5.44 5.44
CA GLU A 202 15.53 5.34 6.55
C GLU A 202 14.08 5.22 6.08
N ASN A 203 13.66 6.06 5.12
CA ASN A 203 12.31 6.04 4.55
C ASN A 203 11.90 4.65 4.02
N LYS A 204 12.85 3.88 3.48
CA LYS A 204 12.56 2.52 2.97
C LYS A 204 12.39 1.50 4.08
N VAL A 205 13.07 1.69 5.21
CA VAL A 205 12.90 0.86 6.40
C VAL A 205 11.55 1.15 7.04
N ILE A 206 11.20 2.43 7.21
CA ILE A 206 9.89 2.86 7.73
C ILE A 206 8.76 2.27 6.86
N GLU A 207 8.86 2.41 5.53
CA GLU A 207 7.88 1.82 4.60
C GLU A 207 7.74 0.30 4.78
N ARG A 208 8.84 -0.40 5.07
CA ARG A 208 8.82 -1.85 5.29
C ARG A 208 8.20 -2.20 6.64
N VAL A 209 8.51 -1.46 7.69
CA VAL A 209 7.96 -1.64 9.03
C VAL A 209 6.45 -1.37 9.06
N GLU A 210 5.99 -0.27 8.49
CA GLU A 210 4.55 0.04 8.34
C GLU A 210 3.79 -1.08 7.59
N THR A 211 4.42 -1.73 6.62
CA THR A 211 3.81 -2.88 5.93
C THR A 211 3.68 -4.08 6.87
N LEU A 212 4.70 -4.33 7.69
CA LEU A 212 4.70 -5.41 8.68
C LEU A 212 3.68 -5.15 9.78
N GLU A 213 3.50 -3.89 10.19
CA GLU A 213 2.49 -3.45 11.15
C GLU A 213 1.07 -3.67 10.60
N GLY A 214 0.80 -3.24 9.36
CA GLY A 214 -0.50 -3.47 8.71
C GLY A 214 -0.84 -4.96 8.59
N VAL A 215 0.16 -5.81 8.39
CA VAL A 215 0.02 -7.27 8.41
C VAL A 215 -0.22 -7.78 9.83
N ALA A 216 0.54 -7.32 10.82
CA ALA A 216 0.40 -7.73 12.21
C ALA A 216 -1.02 -7.45 12.72
N SER A 217 -1.55 -6.24 12.50
CA SER A 217 -2.89 -5.85 12.94
C SER A 217 -4.01 -6.48 12.12
N PHE A 218 -3.81 -6.75 10.83
CA PHE A 218 -4.82 -7.44 10.02
C PHE A 218 -4.99 -8.92 10.39
N TYR A 219 -3.89 -9.60 10.70
CA TYR A 219 -3.88 -11.03 11.05
C TYR A 219 -3.94 -11.30 12.56
N GLY A 220 -3.76 -10.27 13.40
CA GLY A 220 -3.77 -10.37 14.86
C GLY A 220 -2.51 -11.01 15.43
N PHE A 221 -1.33 -10.74 14.86
CA PHE A 221 -0.04 -11.28 15.31
C PHE A 221 0.54 -10.45 16.46
N LYS A 222 0.16 -10.78 17.70
CA LYS A 222 0.54 -10.01 18.90
C LYS A 222 2.05 -9.97 19.14
N TRP A 223 2.74 -11.09 18.92
CA TRP A 223 4.19 -11.12 19.12
C TRP A 223 4.89 -10.22 18.10
N LEU A 224 4.43 -10.24 16.85
CA LEU A 224 4.96 -9.34 15.83
C LEU A 224 4.72 -7.86 16.16
N GLU A 225 3.56 -7.50 16.68
CA GLU A 225 3.25 -6.12 17.09
C GLU A 225 4.18 -5.63 18.20
N GLU A 226 4.41 -6.45 19.23
CA GLU A 226 5.33 -6.15 20.33
C GLU A 226 6.77 -5.92 19.83
N GLU A 227 7.26 -6.78 18.95
CA GLU A 227 8.61 -6.67 18.37
C GLU A 227 8.76 -5.42 17.48
N LEU A 228 7.73 -5.08 16.70
CA LEU A 228 7.73 -3.87 15.88
C LEU A 228 7.78 -2.60 16.73
N HIS A 229 7.03 -2.57 17.83
CA HIS A 229 7.05 -1.46 18.79
C HIS A 229 8.42 -1.30 19.46
N PHE A 230 9.13 -2.41 19.71
CA PHE A 230 10.48 -2.35 20.27
C PHE A 230 11.52 -1.79 19.27
N VAL A 231 11.44 -2.18 17.99
CA VAL A 231 12.43 -1.77 16.97
C VAL A 231 12.25 -0.31 16.53
N LEU A 232 11.01 0.17 16.45
CA LEU A 232 10.71 1.57 16.19
C LEU A 232 9.77 2.08 17.28
N PRO A 233 10.32 2.56 18.41
CA PRO A 233 9.53 3.25 19.41
C PRO A 233 8.84 4.42 18.71
N ARG A 234 7.51 4.46 18.77
CA ARG A 234 6.82 5.71 18.45
C ARG A 234 7.20 6.68 19.56
N ASP A 235 7.83 7.78 19.19
CA ASP A 235 7.69 8.97 20.01
C ASP A 235 6.20 9.25 20.01
N ASP A 236 5.51 8.92 21.10
CA ASP A 236 4.17 9.40 21.38
C ASP A 236 4.29 10.92 21.49
N VAL A 237 4.31 11.60 20.35
CA VAL A 237 4.06 13.02 20.29
C VAL A 237 2.59 13.15 20.66
N GLU A 238 2.35 13.36 21.95
CA GLU A 238 1.12 13.93 22.45
C GLU A 238 0.75 15.06 21.49
N MET A 239 -0.34 14.86 20.74
CA MET A 239 -0.97 15.92 19.97
C MET A 239 -1.51 16.91 21.01
N GLY A 240 -0.64 17.78 21.49
CA GLY A 240 -1.00 18.91 22.33
C GLY A 240 -2.05 19.71 21.58
N ASP A 241 -3.22 19.78 22.19
CA ASP A 241 -4.38 20.54 21.74
C ASP A 241 -3.95 21.93 21.25
N ALA A 242 -3.85 22.10 19.93
CA ALA A 242 -3.82 23.41 19.31
C ALA A 242 -5.25 23.98 19.32
N SER A 243 -5.75 24.25 20.52
CA SER A 243 -6.99 24.99 20.74
C SER A 243 -6.71 26.18 21.66
N GLY A 244 -6.90 27.38 21.11
CA GLY A 244 -7.03 28.63 21.87
C GLY A 244 -5.82 29.56 21.80
N GLY A 245 -6.01 30.71 21.12
CA GLY A 245 -5.08 31.83 21.25
C GLY A 245 -4.95 32.74 20.02
N LEU A 246 -6.04 33.09 19.35
CA LEU A 246 -6.09 34.33 18.56
C LEU A 246 -6.04 35.49 19.55
N GLU A 247 -4.84 35.98 19.87
CA GLU A 247 -4.70 37.28 20.54
C GLU A 247 -4.75 38.40 19.49
N THR A 248 -5.67 39.30 19.79
CA THR A 248 -6.18 40.43 19.03
C THR A 248 -5.12 41.50 18.82
N ILE A 249 -5.09 42.08 17.62
CA ILE A 249 -4.50 43.41 17.37
C ILE A 249 -5.44 44.45 17.97
N ALA A 250 -4.98 45.20 18.98
CA ALA A 250 -5.45 46.56 19.29
C ALA A 250 -4.56 47.21 20.37
N GLU A 251 -3.55 47.98 19.95
CA GLU A 251 -3.33 49.41 20.24
C GLU A 251 -2.04 49.89 19.55
#